data_AF-W3AJL2-F1
#
_entry.id   AF-W3AJL2-F1
#
_cell.length_a   1.000
_cell.length_b   1.000
_cell.length_c   1.000
_cell.angle_alpha   90.00
_cell.angle_beta   90.00
_cell.angle_gamma   90.00
#
_symmetry.space_group_name_H-M   'P 1'
#
loop_
_entity.id
_entity.type
_entity.pdbx_description
1 polymer ?
#
loop_
_entity_poly.entity_id
_entity_poly.type
_entity_poly.pdbx_seq_one_letter_code
_entity_poly.pdbx_strand_id
1 'polypeptide(L)' 'MNEEELKMQIMEAAGLSVWEGKADPVEMGIKMANLVQFLRDKPEFEQKAFIEQIRFKGLDGIWQEGMIRCTKY' A
#
# COMPACT_ATOMS: atom_id res chain seq x y z
N MET A 1 -7.55 10.59 -8.69
CA MET A 1 -6.51 11.01 -7.71
C MET A 1 -5.19 11.20 -8.45
N ASN A 2 -4.43 12.25 -8.15
CA ASN A 2 -3.13 12.48 -8.78
C ASN A 2 -2.00 11.69 -8.07
N GLU A 3 -0.81 11.61 -8.69
CA GLU A 3 0.30 10.77 -8.17
C GLU A 3 0.81 11.24 -6.80
N GLU A 4 0.78 12.56 -6.54
CA GLU A 4 1.26 13.16 -5.30
C GLU A 4 0.28 12.91 -4.14
N GLU A 5 -1.03 13.03 -4.40
CA GLU A 5 -2.11 12.64 -3.49
C GLU A 5 -2.05 11.14 -3.15
N LEU A 6 -1.82 10.29 -4.16
CA LEU A 6 -1.70 8.84 -3.97
C LEU A 6 -0.52 8.50 -3.06
N LYS A 7 0.65 9.13 -3.28
CA LYS A 7 1.84 8.96 -2.43
C LYS A 7 1.55 9.37 -0.99
N MET A 8 0.92 10.53 -0.80
CA MET A 8 0.59 11.05 0.53
C MET A 8 -0.36 10.12 1.28
N GLN A 9 -1.44 9.67 0.63
CA GLN A 9 -2.41 8.78 1.28
C GLN A 9 -1.83 7.40 1.61
N ILE A 10 -0.95 6.86 0.75
CA ILE A 10 -0.22 5.63 1.06
C ILE A 10 0.71 5.85 2.24
N MET A 11 1.43 6.98 2.31
CA MET A 11 2.29 7.30 3.45
C MET A 11 1.54 7.43 4.76
N GLU A 12 0.39 8.13 4.76
CA GLU A 12 -0.45 8.25 5.94
C GLU A 12 -0.99 6.88 6.40
N ALA A 13 -1.49 6.08 5.46
CA ALA A 13 -2.02 4.75 5.76
C ALA A 13 -0.92 3.79 6.27
N ALA A 14 0.25 3.83 5.62
CA ALA A 14 1.42 3.01 5.93
C ALA A 14 2.14 3.44 7.21
N GLY A 15 2.08 4.72 7.55
CA GLY A 15 2.75 5.31 8.70
C GLY A 15 2.39 4.55 9.98
N LEU A 16 1.11 4.18 10.15
CA LEU A 16 0.69 3.34 11.28
C LEU A 16 1.46 2.02 11.38
N SER A 17 1.75 1.36 10.26
CA SER A 17 2.50 0.09 10.24
C SER A 17 3.99 0.27 10.56
N VAL A 18 4.61 1.36 10.09
CA VAL A 18 6.03 1.67 10.35
C VAL A 18 6.24 2.04 11.83
N TRP A 19 5.31 2.81 12.41
CA TRP A 19 5.37 3.25 13.81
C TRP A 19 5.15 2.12 14.82
N GLU A 20 4.49 1.03 14.45
CA GLU A 20 4.35 -0.16 15.31
C GLU A 20 5.64 -0.98 15.49
N GLY A 21 6.75 -0.58 14.84
CA GLY A 21 8.07 -1.18 15.07
C GLY A 21 8.25 -2.60 14.54
N LYS A 22 7.36 -3.05 13.65
CA LYS A 22 7.31 -4.43 13.14
C LYS A 22 8.13 -4.68 11.87
N ALA A 23 8.64 -3.64 11.21
CA ALA A 23 9.32 -3.77 9.91
C ALA A 23 10.49 -2.79 9.74
N ASP A 24 11.50 -3.21 8.95
CA ASP A 24 12.64 -2.38 8.55
C ASP A 24 12.15 -1.16 7.74
N PRO A 25 12.51 0.08 8.13
CA PRO A 25 12.11 1.30 7.43
C PRO A 25 12.48 1.31 5.93
N VAL A 26 13.59 0.69 5.55
CA VAL A 26 14.05 0.61 4.16
C VAL A 26 13.16 -0.33 3.36
N GLU A 27 12.85 -1.51 3.91
CA GLU A 27 11.95 -2.47 3.28
C GLU A 27 10.55 -1.88 3.11
N MET A 28 10.06 -1.14 4.11
CA MET A 28 8.79 -0.44 4.06
C MET A 28 8.77 0.64 2.99
N GLY A 29 9.85 1.42 2.85
CA GLY A 29 10.00 2.39 1.78
C GLY A 29 9.91 1.76 0.38
N ILE A 30 10.53 0.59 0.19
CA ILE A 30 10.45 -0.16 -1.08
C ILE A 30 9.03 -0.66 -1.34
N LYS A 31 8.36 -1.26 -0.34
CA LYS A 31 6.98 -1.74 -0.49
C LYS A 31 6.01 -0.61 -0.85
N MET A 32 6.18 0.56 -0.23
CA MET A 32 5.36 1.75 -0.49
C MET A 32 5.58 2.30 -1.91
N ALA A 33 6.84 2.40 -2.35
CA ALA A 33 7.17 2.84 -3.70
C ALA A 33 6.56 1.91 -4.76
N ASN A 34 6.66 0.59 -4.55
CA ASN A 34 6.06 -0.40 -5.43
C ASN A 34 4.53 -0.32 -5.44
N LEU A 35 3.91 -0.07 -4.28
CA LEU A 35 2.45 0.07 -4.18
C LEU A 35 1.94 1.32 -4.92
N VAL A 36 2.67 2.44 -4.83
CA VAL A 36 2.36 3.65 -5.61
C VAL A 36 2.41 3.35 -7.11
N GLN A 37 3.47 2.67 -7.58
CA GLN A 37 3.59 2.29 -8.99
C GLN A 37 2.45 1.36 -9.43
N PHE A 38 2.10 0.37 -8.61
CA PHE A 38 1.01 -0.55 -8.90
C PHE A 38 -0.35 0.14 -8.98
N LEU A 39 -0.63 1.08 -8.07
CA LEU A 39 -1.92 1.75 -7.96
C LEU A 39 -2.09 2.90 -8.95
N ARG A 40 -1.00 3.50 -9.45
CA ARG A 40 -1.05 4.65 -10.36
C ARG A 40 -1.93 4.41 -11.59
N ASP A 41 -1.85 3.22 -12.17
CA ASP A 41 -2.57 2.87 -13.40
C ASP A 41 -3.94 2.21 -13.12
N LYS A 42 -4.35 2.11 -11.83
CA LYS A 42 -5.64 1.55 -11.42
C LYS A 42 -6.74 2.61 -11.37
N PRO A 43 -8.02 2.22 -11.52
CA PRO A 43 -9.15 3.10 -11.27
C PRO A 43 -9.13 3.67 -9.85
N GLU A 44 -9.61 4.91 -9.68
CA GLU A 44 -9.60 5.60 -8.38
C GLU A 44 -10.33 4.83 -7.26
N PHE A 45 -11.39 4.08 -7.58
CA PHE A 45 -12.09 3.27 -6.58
C PHE A 45 -11.21 2.12 -6.06
N GLU A 46 -10.37 1.51 -6.92
CA GLU A 46 -9.43 0.46 -6.50
C GLU A 46 -8.31 1.06 -5.66
N GLN A 47 -7.79 2.23 -6.07
CA GLN A 47 -6.78 2.96 -5.29
C GLN A 47 -7.27 3.21 -3.86
N LYS A 48 -8.49 3.72 -3.71
CA LYS A 48 -9.12 3.95 -2.39
C LYS A 48 -9.32 2.65 -1.61
N ALA A 49 -9.78 1.58 -2.27
CA ALA A 49 -9.98 0.29 -1.62
C ALA A 49 -8.67 -0.29 -1.06
N PHE A 50 -7.56 -0.17 -1.81
CA PHE A 50 -6.25 -0.60 -1.34
C PHE A 50 -5.75 0.26 -0.18
N ILE A 51 -5.90 1.58 -0.24
CA ILE A 51 -5.51 2.49 0.85
C ILE A 51 -6.26 2.16 2.14
N GLU A 52 -7.57 1.90 2.06
CA GLU A 52 -8.34 1.46 3.22
C GLU A 52 -7.86 0.10 3.74
N GLN A 53 -7.50 -0.84 2.87
CA GLN A 53 -6.91 -2.11 3.32
C GLN A 53 -5.56 -1.91 4.04
N ILE A 54 -4.71 -0.99 3.58
CA ILE A 54 -3.47 -0.62 4.31
C ILE A 54 -3.83 -0.12 5.72
N ARG A 55 -4.84 0.76 5.85
CA ARG A 55 -5.24 1.32 7.14
C ARG A 55 -5.73 0.25 8.12
N PHE A 56 -6.46 -0.75 7.64
CA PHE A 56 -7.03 -1.80 8.49
C PHE A 56 -6.07 -2.96 8.79
N LYS A 57 -5.32 -3.42 7.79
CA LYS A 57 -4.48 -4.63 7.89
C LYS A 57 -2.99 -4.35 8.03
N GLY A 58 -2.59 -3.10 7.82
CA GLY A 58 -1.21 -2.72 7.61
C GLY A 58 -0.68 -3.17 6.24
N LEU A 59 0.49 -2.67 5.91
CA LEU A 59 1.15 -2.92 4.63
C LEU A 59 1.57 -4.38 4.42
N ASP A 60 1.93 -5.09 5.48
CA ASP A 60 2.31 -6.50 5.39
C ASP A 60 1.10 -7.43 5.19
N GLY A 61 -0.06 -7.08 5.76
CA GLY A 61 -1.29 -7.85 5.59
C GLY A 61 -1.80 -7.87 4.15
N ILE A 62 -1.71 -6.73 3.45
CA ILE A 62 -2.02 -6.66 2.01
C ILE A 62 -0.93 -7.25 1.13
N TRP A 63 0.35 -7.22 1.53
CA TRP A 63 1.42 -7.82 0.73
C TRP A 63 1.29 -9.36 0.68
N GLN A 64 0.92 -9.98 1.79
CA GLN A 64 0.67 -11.42 1.85
C GLN A 64 -0.63 -11.84 1.13
N GLU A 65 -1.69 -11.03 1.17
CA GLU A 65 -2.97 -11.38 0.52
C GLU A 65 -3.06 -10.96 -0.95
N GLY A 66 -2.43 -9.84 -1.33
CA GLY A 66 -2.52 -9.24 -2.67
C GLY A 66 -1.74 -9.99 -3.75
N MET A 67 -0.57 -10.54 -3.43
CA MET A 67 0.20 -11.36 -4.39
C MET A 67 -0.48 -12.71 -4.71
N ILE A 68 -1.30 -13.25 -3.80
CA ILE A 68 -2.01 -14.52 -4.01
C ILE A 68 -3.20 -14.37 -4.97
N ARG A 69 -3.85 -13.19 -5.01
CA ARG A 69 -4.99 -12.95 -5.90
C ARG A 69 -4.59 -12.55 -7.33
N CYS A 70 -3.44 -11.90 -7.51
CA CYS A 70 -2.98 -11.49 -8.85
C CYS A 70 -2.22 -12.57 -9.64
N THR A 71 -1.90 -13.72 -9.04
CA THR A 71 -1.29 -14.88 -9.72
C THR A 71 -2.30 -15.96 -10.14
N LYS A 72 -3.60 -15.74 -9.92
CA LYS A 72 -4.67 -16.70 -10.25
C LYS A 72 -5.54 -16.33 -11.46
N TYR A 73 -5.10 -15.39 -12.30
CA TYR A 73 -5.74 -15.09 -13.58
C TYR A 73 -4.73 -15.10 -14.71
#